data_AF-A0A836WM52-F1
#
_entry.id   AF-A0A836WM52-F1
#
_cell.length_a   1.000
_cell.length_b   1.000
_cell.length_c   1.000
_cell.angle_alpha   90.00
_cell.angle_beta   90.00
_cell.angle_gamma   90.00
#
_symmetry.space_group_name_H-M   'P 1'
#
loop_
_entity.id
_entity.type
_entity.pdbx_description
1 polymer ?
#
loop_
_entity_poly.entity_id
_entity_poly.type
_entity_poly.pdbx_seq_one_letter_code
_entity_poly.pdbx_strand_id
1 'polypeptide(L)'
;MKMLNFSADELLAVAEEIERNGYIFYSKAAEAASDPSVGAMLRQLAEWEEQHYEIFRAMRAGLGEREKERTVFDPFDEIGLYLKAYASGKIIRADWDPESKAAGLKGLADVLDFALAIEKDSVVYYTGMRQLVPRGLGKDKIDRIIEEEMKHVAIIASRMAGLDY
;
A
#
# COMPACT_ATOMS: atom_id res chain seq x y z
N MET A 1 -6.40 18.17 25.45
CA MET A 1 -5.92 17.06 24.60
C MET A 1 -5.90 17.58 23.17
N LYS A 2 -4.77 17.51 22.46
CA LYS A 2 -4.67 18.02 21.09
C LYS A 2 -5.21 16.91 20.19
N MET A 3 -6.40 17.10 19.60
CA MET A 3 -6.99 16.14 18.65
C MET A 3 -5.97 15.89 17.53
N LEU A 4 -5.66 14.61 17.27
CA LEU A 4 -4.85 14.18 16.13
C LEU A 4 -5.75 14.12 14.90
N ASN A 5 -6.07 15.31 14.43
CA ASN A 5 -6.88 15.52 13.27
C ASN A 5 -6.06 15.26 11.99
N PHE A 6 -6.21 14.09 11.37
CA PHE A 6 -5.69 13.85 10.03
C PHE A 6 -6.55 14.58 9.00
N SER A 7 -5.92 15.21 8.01
CA SER A 7 -6.64 15.68 6.82
C SER A 7 -6.76 14.55 5.78
N ALA A 8 -7.68 14.71 4.82
CA ALA A 8 -7.75 13.80 3.68
C ALA A 8 -6.45 13.85 2.85
N ASP A 9 -5.76 14.99 2.82
CA ASP A 9 -4.45 15.13 2.16
C ASP A 9 -3.38 14.28 2.82
N GLU A 10 -3.30 14.31 4.16
CA GLU A 10 -2.30 13.54 4.91
C GLU A 10 -2.52 12.04 4.76
N LEU A 11 -3.77 11.57 4.82
CA LEU A 11 -4.09 10.15 4.63
C LEU A 11 -3.70 9.66 3.24
N LEU A 12 -4.03 10.44 2.21
CA LEU A 12 -3.68 10.12 0.83
C LEU A 12 -2.18 10.24 0.57
N ALA A 13 -1.49 11.18 1.24
CA ALA A 13 -0.03 11.30 1.14
C ALA A 13 0.68 10.06 1.67
N VAL A 14 0.20 9.50 2.79
CA VAL A 14 0.76 8.26 3.34
C VAL A 14 0.47 7.08 2.41
N ALA A 15 -0.75 6.97 1.86
CA ALA A 15 -1.07 5.92 0.88
C ALA A 15 -0.21 6.04 -0.39
N GLU A 16 -0.03 7.26 -0.91
CA GLU A 16 0.88 7.54 -2.03
C GLU A 16 2.33 7.10 -1.70
N GLU A 17 2.81 7.36 -0.49
CA GLU A 17 4.15 6.95 -0.07
C GLU A 17 4.31 5.43 0.05
N ILE A 18 3.28 4.72 0.53
CA ILE A 18 3.24 3.25 0.60
C ILE A 18 3.48 2.66 -0.80
N GLU A 19 2.62 3.01 -1.75
CA GLU A 19 2.66 2.45 -3.11
C GLU A 19 3.95 2.81 -3.84
N ARG A 20 4.41 4.06 -3.67
CA ARG A 20 5.69 4.49 -4.26
C ARG A 20 6.85 3.66 -3.74
N ASN A 21 6.86 3.35 -2.44
CA ASN A 21 7.93 2.57 -1.84
C ASN A 21 7.86 1.10 -2.28
N GLY A 22 6.66 0.52 -2.39
CA GLY A 22 6.44 -0.81 -2.97
C GLY A 22 6.96 -0.91 -4.40
N TYR A 23 6.57 0.03 -5.26
CA TYR A 23 7.06 0.14 -6.64
C TYR A 23 8.60 0.19 -6.72
N ILE A 24 9.23 1.08 -5.95
CA ILE A 24 10.71 1.20 -5.92
C ILE A 24 11.35 -0.10 -5.45
N PHE A 25 10.78 -0.72 -4.41
CA PHE A 25 11.29 -1.97 -3.86
C PHE A 25 11.25 -3.09 -4.89
N TYR A 26 10.07 -3.37 -5.46
CA TYR A 26 9.91 -4.47 -6.39
C TYR A 26 10.69 -4.24 -7.69
N SER A 27 10.76 -3.00 -8.18
CA SER A 27 11.57 -2.66 -9.37
C SER A 27 13.06 -2.96 -9.15
N LYS A 28 13.64 -2.48 -8.05
CA LYS A 28 15.04 -2.75 -7.71
C LYS A 28 15.30 -4.24 -7.47
N ALA A 29 14.39 -4.92 -6.78
CA ALA A 29 14.51 -6.36 -6.56
C ALA A 29 14.44 -7.14 -7.88
N ALA A 30 13.60 -6.72 -8.82
CA ALA A 30 13.49 -7.35 -10.14
C ALA A 30 14.76 -7.19 -10.98
N GLU A 31 15.43 -6.05 -10.89
CA GLU A 31 16.72 -5.79 -11.56
C GLU A 31 17.84 -6.66 -10.98
N ALA A 32 17.83 -6.90 -9.67
CA ALA A 32 18.80 -7.74 -8.97
C ALA A 32 18.53 -9.25 -9.09
N ALA A 33 17.33 -9.65 -9.55
CA ALA A 33 16.92 -11.04 -9.60
C ALA A 33 17.71 -11.82 -10.68
N SER A 34 18.42 -12.87 -10.24
CA SER A 34 19.14 -13.78 -11.16
C SER A 34 18.22 -14.84 -11.78
N ASP A 35 17.12 -15.20 -11.10
CA ASP A 35 16.12 -16.14 -11.60
C ASP A 35 15.07 -15.37 -12.44
N PRO A 36 14.87 -15.72 -13.72
CA PRO A 36 13.90 -15.04 -14.58
C PRO A 36 12.45 -15.08 -14.06
N SER A 37 12.04 -16.15 -13.39
CA SER A 37 10.69 -16.30 -12.82
C SER A 37 10.47 -15.35 -11.64
N VAL A 38 11.49 -15.19 -10.81
CA VAL A 38 11.51 -14.24 -9.69
C VAL A 38 11.45 -12.81 -10.22
N GLY A 39 12.29 -12.49 -11.20
CA GLY A 39 12.29 -11.16 -11.83
C GLY A 39 10.95 -10.82 -12.50
N ALA A 40 10.30 -11.80 -13.13
CA ALA A 40 8.97 -11.61 -13.72
C ALA A 40 7.90 -11.33 -12.66
N MET A 41 7.88 -12.08 -11.56
CA MET A 41 6.96 -11.84 -10.45
C MET A 41 7.15 -10.45 -9.84
N LEU A 42 8.39 -10.05 -9.58
CA LEU A 42 8.71 -8.75 -9.00
C LEU A 42 8.31 -7.59 -9.93
N ARG A 43 8.51 -7.70 -11.25
CA ARG A 43 8.01 -6.70 -12.20
C ARG A 43 6.50 -6.57 -12.18
N GLN A 44 5.79 -7.71 -12.10
CA GLN A 44 4.34 -7.69 -12.02
C GLN A 44 3.84 -6.99 -10.74
N LEU A 45 4.49 -7.25 -9.59
CA LEU A 45 4.18 -6.54 -8.34
C LEU A 45 4.45 -5.04 -8.46
N ALA A 46 5.57 -4.65 -9.07
CA ALA A 46 5.88 -3.24 -9.31
C ALA A 46 4.80 -2.55 -10.17
N GLU A 47 4.32 -3.22 -11.22
CA GLU A 47 3.26 -2.69 -12.10
C GLU A 47 1.93 -2.46 -11.34
N TRP A 48 1.60 -3.31 -10.36
CA TRP A 48 0.43 -3.12 -9.51
C TRP A 48 0.56 -1.87 -8.63
N GLU A 49 1.69 -1.75 -7.94
CA GLU A 49 1.97 -0.63 -7.02
C GLU A 49 2.06 0.71 -7.77
N GLU A 50 2.59 0.72 -9.01
CA GLU A 50 2.61 1.94 -9.85
C GLU A 50 1.19 2.40 -10.19
N GLN A 51 0.27 1.46 -10.48
CA GLN A 51 -1.13 1.80 -10.77
C GLN A 51 -1.83 2.40 -9.56
N HIS A 52 -1.62 1.82 -8.38
CA HIS A 52 -2.20 2.31 -7.13
C HIS A 52 -1.62 3.67 -6.73
N TYR A 53 -0.30 3.85 -6.88
CA TYR A 53 0.38 5.13 -6.69
C TYR A 53 -0.28 6.24 -7.50
N GLU A 54 -0.48 6.04 -8.82
CA GLU A 54 -1.09 7.06 -9.67
C GLU A 54 -2.55 7.34 -9.30
N ILE A 55 -3.31 6.34 -8.81
CA ILE A 55 -4.66 6.56 -8.31
C ILE A 55 -4.64 7.45 -7.07
N PHE A 56 -3.82 7.15 -6.06
CA PHE A 56 -3.74 7.96 -4.84
C PHE A 56 -3.21 9.36 -5.11
N ARG A 57 -2.19 9.49 -5.96
CA ARG A 57 -1.65 10.77 -6.43
C ARG A 57 -2.73 11.60 -7.12
N ALA A 58 -3.52 11.00 -8.01
CA ALA A 58 -4.61 11.70 -8.70
C ALA A 58 -5.75 12.10 -7.74
N MET A 59 -6.07 11.25 -6.75
CA MET A 59 -7.03 11.59 -5.70
C MET A 59 -6.57 12.81 -4.90
N ARG A 60 -5.32 12.80 -4.47
CA ARG A 60 -4.72 13.87 -3.69
C ARG A 60 -4.67 15.19 -4.47
N ALA A 61 -4.25 15.13 -5.74
CA ALA A 61 -4.25 16.30 -6.63
C ALA A 61 -5.65 16.87 -6.88
N GLY A 62 -6.69 16.04 -6.78
CA GLY A 62 -8.09 16.43 -6.93
C GLY A 62 -8.72 17.07 -5.68
N LEU A 63 -8.02 17.11 -4.54
CA LEU A 63 -8.51 17.78 -3.33
C LEU A 63 -8.54 19.30 -3.50
N GLY A 64 -9.68 19.92 -3.20
CA GLY A 64 -9.80 21.37 -3.03
C GLY A 64 -9.24 21.83 -1.69
N GLU A 65 -8.97 23.13 -1.57
CA GLU A 65 -8.33 23.73 -0.39
C GLU A 65 -9.09 23.45 0.92
N ARG A 66 -10.44 23.47 0.88
CA ARG A 66 -11.27 23.15 2.05
C ARG A 66 -11.15 21.70 2.52
N GLU A 67 -10.80 20.78 1.62
CA GLU A 67 -10.69 19.35 1.92
C GLU A 67 -9.30 18.99 2.45
N LYS A 68 -8.29 19.79 2.07
CA LYS A 68 -6.94 19.73 2.66
C LYS A 68 -6.92 20.28 4.09
N GLU A 69 -7.75 21.29 4.40
CA GLU A 69 -7.86 21.88 5.74
C GLU A 69 -8.83 21.14 6.67
N ARG A 70 -9.86 20.48 6.11
CA ARG A 70 -10.85 19.76 6.91
C ARG A 70 -10.27 18.49 7.47
N THR A 71 -10.49 18.34 8.77
CA THR A 71 -10.07 17.17 9.52
C THR A 71 -11.15 16.11 9.44
N VAL A 72 -10.75 14.87 9.26
CA VAL A 72 -11.68 13.74 9.30
C VAL A 72 -12.29 13.62 10.69
N PHE A 73 -13.57 13.28 10.78
CA PHE A 73 -14.26 13.20 12.06
C PHE A 73 -13.90 11.89 12.76
N ASP A 74 -12.96 11.96 13.70
CA ASP A 74 -12.53 10.89 14.60
C ASP A 74 -12.50 11.44 16.04
N PRO A 75 -13.64 11.50 16.75
CA PRO A 75 -13.76 12.24 18.00
C PRO A 75 -12.88 11.71 19.15
N PHE A 76 -12.36 10.49 19.01
CA PHE A 76 -11.51 9.83 20.00
C PHE A 76 -10.09 9.55 19.46
N ASP A 77 -9.76 10.01 18.25
CA ASP A 77 -8.50 9.77 17.54
C ASP A 77 -8.14 8.27 17.36
N GLU A 78 -9.09 7.34 17.53
CA GLU A 78 -8.81 5.90 17.59
C GLU A 78 -8.32 5.36 16.24
N ILE A 79 -8.96 5.80 15.14
CA ILE A 79 -8.63 5.35 13.80
C ILE A 79 -7.36 6.07 13.31
N GLY A 80 -7.22 7.35 13.63
CA GLY A 80 -5.99 8.12 13.35
C GLY A 80 -4.77 7.52 14.05
N LEU A 81 -4.88 7.17 15.33
CA LEU A 81 -3.82 6.50 16.09
C LEU A 81 -3.51 5.11 15.53
N TYR A 82 -4.54 4.36 15.16
CA TYR A 82 -4.39 3.06 14.49
C TYR A 82 -3.59 3.19 13.19
N LEU A 83 -3.96 4.09 12.28
CA LEU A 83 -3.26 4.28 11.01
C LEU A 83 -1.83 4.75 11.22
N LYS A 84 -1.60 5.65 12.19
CA LYS A 84 -0.24 6.09 12.55
C LYS A 84 0.62 4.96 13.09
N ALA A 85 0.09 4.14 13.99
CA ALA A 85 0.77 2.97 14.52
C ALA A 85 1.07 1.95 13.41
N TYR A 86 0.15 1.80 12.44
CA TYR A 86 0.30 0.86 11.33
C TYR A 86 1.37 1.32 10.33
N ALA A 87 1.28 2.58 9.90
CA ALA A 87 2.22 3.18 8.96
C ALA A 87 3.65 3.19 9.53
N SER A 88 3.82 3.52 10.81
CA SER A 88 5.13 3.51 11.47
C SER A 88 5.70 2.12 11.76
N GLY A 89 4.86 1.08 11.76
CA GLY A 89 5.24 -0.26 12.23
C GLY A 89 5.50 -1.28 11.13
N LYS A 90 4.82 -1.20 9.99
CA LYS A 90 4.72 -2.34 9.05
C LYS A 90 4.90 -2.04 7.57
N ILE A 91 4.24 -1.01 7.03
CA ILE A 91 4.24 -0.76 5.57
C ILE A 91 5.30 0.27 5.16
N ILE A 92 5.55 1.29 5.98
CA ILE A 92 6.57 2.30 5.72
C ILE A 92 7.67 2.14 6.77
N ARG A 93 8.56 1.19 6.55
CA ARG A 93 9.83 1.20 7.25
C ARG A 93 10.73 2.20 6.55
N ALA A 94 10.90 3.38 7.15
CA ALA A 94 11.90 4.37 6.70
C ALA A 94 13.35 3.81 6.70
N ASP A 95 13.55 2.65 7.34
CA ASP A 95 14.78 1.85 7.34
C ASP A 95 14.74 0.63 6.40
N TRP A 96 13.71 0.49 5.56
CA TRP A 96 13.76 -0.46 4.44
C TRP A 96 14.74 0.07 3.41
N ASP A 97 16.00 -0.37 3.52
CA ASP A 97 16.88 -0.41 2.37
C ASP A 97 16.36 -1.49 1.41
N PRO A 98 15.83 -1.11 0.23
CA PRO A 98 15.28 -2.06 -0.72
C PRO A 98 16.31 -3.08 -1.20
N GLU A 99 17.57 -2.66 -1.28
CA GLU A 99 18.68 -3.49 -1.75
C GLU A 99 19.00 -4.60 -0.75
N SER A 100 19.10 -4.27 0.56
CA SER A 100 19.28 -5.25 1.63
C SER A 100 18.13 -6.24 1.74
N LYS A 101 16.88 -5.80 1.54
CA LYS A 101 15.71 -6.68 1.58
C LYS A 101 15.64 -7.57 0.34
N ALA A 102 15.91 -7.04 -0.85
CA ALA A 102 16.00 -7.80 -2.08
C ALA A 102 17.09 -8.88 -2.00
N ALA A 103 18.26 -8.57 -1.41
CA ALA A 103 19.33 -9.55 -1.18
C ALA A 103 18.91 -10.70 -0.24
N GLY A 104 17.89 -10.50 0.60
CA GLY A 104 17.33 -11.51 1.48
C GLY A 104 16.34 -12.47 0.82
N LEU A 105 15.82 -12.12 -0.37
CA LEU A 105 14.85 -12.93 -1.13
C LEU A 105 15.62 -13.97 -1.96
N LYS A 106 15.67 -15.22 -1.49
CA LYS A 106 16.52 -16.27 -2.06
C LYS A 106 15.84 -17.09 -3.16
N GLY A 107 14.56 -16.84 -3.40
CA GLY A 107 13.78 -17.52 -4.44
C GLY A 107 12.34 -17.04 -4.50
N LEU A 108 11.58 -17.63 -5.43
CA LEU A 108 10.20 -17.22 -5.71
C LEU A 108 9.27 -17.37 -4.49
N ALA A 109 9.47 -18.40 -3.66
CA ALA A 109 8.68 -18.61 -2.45
C ALA A 109 8.83 -17.43 -1.46
N ASP A 110 10.07 -16.98 -1.21
CA ASP A 110 10.33 -15.85 -0.32
C ASP A 110 9.68 -14.55 -0.84
N VAL A 111 9.71 -14.35 -2.16
CA VAL A 111 9.06 -13.19 -2.80
C VAL A 111 7.55 -13.24 -2.63
N LEU A 112 6.94 -14.39 -2.88
CA LEU A 112 5.49 -14.55 -2.75
C LEU A 112 5.04 -14.42 -1.29
N ASP A 113 5.77 -15.00 -0.33
CA ASP A 113 5.50 -14.83 1.10
C ASP A 113 5.59 -13.37 1.54
N PHE A 114 6.62 -12.66 1.08
CA PHE A 114 6.80 -11.25 1.39
C PHE A 114 5.68 -10.41 0.78
N ALA A 115 5.42 -10.55 -0.52
CA ALA A 115 4.37 -9.82 -1.21
C ALA A 115 3.00 -10.09 -0.57
N LEU A 116 2.67 -11.35 -0.26
CA LEU A 116 1.42 -11.70 0.40
C LEU A 116 1.23 -10.99 1.74
N ALA A 117 2.30 -10.76 2.50
CA ALA A 117 2.24 -10.01 3.74
C ALA A 117 1.98 -8.52 3.50
N ILE A 118 2.64 -7.93 2.50
CA ILE A 118 2.45 -6.52 2.12
C ILE A 118 1.01 -6.28 1.68
N GLU A 119 0.49 -7.08 0.75
CA GLU A 119 -0.86 -6.95 0.19
C GLU A 119 -1.95 -7.07 1.28
N LYS A 120 -1.77 -7.99 2.23
CA LYS A 120 -2.66 -8.11 3.39
C LYS A 120 -2.59 -6.88 4.28
N ASP A 121 -1.40 -6.35 4.50
CA ASP A 121 -1.18 -5.16 5.29
C ASP A 121 -1.80 -3.92 4.60
N SER A 122 -1.70 -3.81 3.27
CA SER A 122 -2.35 -2.78 2.46
C SER A 122 -3.88 -2.83 2.59
N VAL A 123 -4.51 -4.00 2.48
CA VAL A 123 -5.96 -4.16 2.73
C VAL A 123 -6.36 -3.62 4.11
N VAL A 124 -5.57 -3.96 5.14
CA VAL A 124 -5.82 -3.56 6.52
C VAL A 124 -5.67 -2.05 6.71
N TYR A 125 -4.65 -1.45 6.09
CA TYR A 125 -4.43 0.00 6.12
C TYR A 125 -5.52 0.76 5.36
N TYR A 126 -5.81 0.38 4.11
CA TYR A 126 -6.81 1.05 3.28
C TYR A 126 -8.22 0.91 3.81
N THR A 127 -8.55 -0.22 4.45
CA THR A 127 -9.83 -0.36 5.18
C THR A 127 -9.97 0.66 6.30
N GLY A 128 -8.90 0.92 7.06
CA GLY A 128 -8.90 1.96 8.11
C GLY A 128 -9.02 3.37 7.50
N MET A 129 -8.21 3.67 6.49
CA MET A 129 -8.25 4.95 5.77
C MET A 129 -9.64 5.25 5.19
N ARG A 130 -10.29 4.25 4.61
CA ARG A 130 -11.64 4.33 4.06
C ARG A 130 -12.68 4.76 5.10
N GLN A 131 -12.48 4.52 6.39
CA GLN A 131 -13.41 4.98 7.42
C GLN A 131 -13.35 6.50 7.58
N LEU A 132 -12.15 7.08 7.41
CA LEU A 132 -11.88 8.50 7.62
C LEU A 132 -12.18 9.34 6.38
N VAL A 133 -11.87 8.86 5.18
CA VAL A 133 -12.08 9.64 3.94
C VAL A 133 -13.57 9.91 3.70
N PRO A 134 -14.06 11.15 3.55
CA PRO A 134 -15.47 11.42 3.26
C PRO A 134 -15.97 10.79 1.94
N ARG A 135 -17.25 10.38 1.87
CA ARG A 135 -17.82 9.72 0.67
C ARG A 135 -17.59 10.49 -0.64
N GLY A 136 -17.65 11.82 -0.61
CA GLY A 136 -17.46 12.66 -1.80
C GLY A 136 -16.02 12.82 -2.27
N LEU A 137 -15.03 12.33 -1.51
CA LEU A 137 -13.59 12.55 -1.78
C LEU A 137 -12.87 11.29 -2.27
N GLY A 138 -13.61 10.29 -2.73
CA GLY A 138 -13.04 9.10 -3.37
C GLY A 138 -13.09 7.82 -2.55
N LYS A 139 -14.07 7.65 -1.63
CA LYS A 139 -14.30 6.34 -0.97
C LYS A 139 -14.48 5.20 -1.98
N ASP A 140 -15.13 5.48 -3.12
CA ASP A 140 -15.33 4.52 -4.21
C ASP A 140 -14.00 4.08 -4.86
N LYS A 141 -13.02 4.99 -4.97
CA LYS A 141 -11.68 4.66 -5.46
C LYS A 141 -10.93 3.82 -4.44
N ILE A 142 -11.02 4.14 -3.15
CA ILE A 142 -10.43 3.35 -2.07
C ILE A 142 -11.06 1.95 -2.01
N ASP A 143 -12.38 1.85 -2.17
CA ASP A 143 -13.09 0.58 -2.24
C ASP A 143 -12.56 -0.30 -3.38
N ARG A 144 -12.32 0.29 -4.57
CA ARG A 144 -11.72 -0.43 -5.70
C ARG A 144 -10.30 -0.91 -5.43
N ILE A 145 -9.46 -0.09 -4.81
CA ILE A 145 -8.10 -0.49 -4.44
C ILE A 145 -8.17 -1.65 -3.43
N ILE A 146 -8.98 -1.55 -2.37
CA ILE A 146 -9.16 -2.65 -1.41
C ILE A 146 -9.57 -3.94 -2.10
N GLU A 147 -10.53 -3.88 -3.02
CA GLU A 147 -10.97 -5.04 -3.80
C GLU A 147 -9.86 -5.60 -4.72
N GLU A 148 -8.96 -4.74 -5.21
CA GLU A 148 -7.81 -5.11 -6.03
C GLU A 148 -6.72 -5.79 -5.20
N GLU A 149 -6.35 -5.24 -4.05
CA GLU A 149 -5.41 -5.85 -3.11
C GLU A 149 -5.89 -7.22 -2.63
N MET A 150 -7.20 -7.36 -2.39
CA MET A 150 -7.79 -8.68 -2.08
C MET A 150 -7.62 -9.67 -3.24
N LYS A 151 -7.66 -9.22 -4.51
CA LYS A 151 -7.36 -10.08 -5.66
C LYS A 151 -5.88 -10.39 -5.74
N HIS A 152 -4.98 -9.45 -5.46
CA HIS A 152 -3.53 -9.70 -5.39
C HIS A 152 -3.21 -10.78 -4.36
N VAL A 153 -3.77 -10.68 -3.15
CA VAL A 153 -3.69 -11.73 -2.11
C VAL A 153 -4.12 -13.10 -2.65
N ALA A 154 -5.24 -13.16 -3.37
CA ALA A 154 -5.76 -14.41 -3.92
C ALA A 154 -4.84 -14.98 -5.04
N ILE A 155 -4.34 -14.12 -5.92
CA ILE A 155 -3.42 -14.50 -7.01
C ILE A 155 -2.12 -15.04 -6.42
N ILE A 156 -1.51 -14.32 -5.47
CA ILE A 156 -0.24 -14.71 -4.84
C ILE A 156 -0.42 -16.04 -4.09
N ALA A 157 -1.48 -16.17 -3.28
CA ALA A 157 -1.75 -17.41 -2.56
C ALA A 157 -1.97 -18.62 -3.49
N SER A 158 -2.63 -18.41 -4.64
CA SER A 158 -2.83 -19.47 -5.64
C SER A 158 -1.51 -19.89 -6.27
N ARG A 159 -0.65 -18.92 -6.64
CA ARG A 159 0.70 -19.21 -7.15
C ARG A 159 1.54 -19.99 -6.15
N MET A 160 1.47 -19.66 -4.87
CA MET A 160 2.14 -20.42 -3.81
C MET A 160 1.62 -21.86 -3.67
N ALA A 161 0.32 -22.07 -3.89
CA ALA A 161 -0.29 -23.40 -3.87
C ALA A 161 -0.05 -24.20 -5.17
N GLY A 162 0.56 -23.60 -6.20
CA GLY A 162 0.72 -24.21 -7.52
C GLY A 162 -0.59 -24.32 -8.31
N LEU A 163 -1.55 -23.44 -8.02
CA LEU A 163 -2.84 -23.36 -8.71
C LEU A 163 -2.79 -22.26 -9.79
N ASP A 164 -3.03 -22.62 -11.04
CA ASP A 164 -3.23 -21.66 -12.14
C ASP A 164 -4.70 -21.22 -12.18
N TYR A 165 -4.95 -19.92 -12.36
CA TYR A 165 -6.27 -19.29 -12.49
C TYR A 165 -6.43 -18.61 -13.85
#